data_AF-A0AAD9CD43-F1
#
_entry.id   AF-A0AAD9CD43-F1
#
_cell.length_a   1.000
_cell.length_b   1.000
_cell.length_c   1.000
_cell.angle_alpha   90.00
_cell.angle_beta   90.00
_cell.angle_gamma   90.00
#
_symmetry.space_group_name_H-M   'P 1'
#
loop_
_entity.id
_entity.type
_entity.pdbx_description
1 polymer ?
#
loop_
_entity_poly.entity_id
_entity_poly.type
_entity_poly.pdbx_seq_one_letter_code
_entity_poly.pdbx_strand_id
1 'polypeptide(L)'
;MMTPAFLSVALLLLVLLPGAPARKDSPESDLAESFPAESISAESNSDESISAEVKPTPNYVLTMTSFFPDCVTPFSILVSNSVTNAPNKTYSTCVVYRGILLGGMRRLQETNKGFRFTYTEDPNYGPYLQSVNGLKGSTKDRTYWELLVEKANETISLNVGIGAFIPSENDQIILNFKEY
;
A
#
# COMPACT_ATOMS: atom_id res chain seq x y z
N MET A 1 -25.71 -18.78 57.82
CA MET A 1 -27.06 -19.15 57.36
C MET A 1 -27.63 -17.95 56.63
N MET A 2 -27.56 -17.93 55.29
CA MET A 2 -28.14 -16.87 54.47
C MET A 2 -28.35 -17.40 53.04
N THR A 3 -29.60 -17.75 52.72
CA THR A 3 -30.22 -17.93 51.39
C THR A 3 -31.74 -17.78 51.60
N PRO A 4 -32.56 -17.45 50.57
CA PRO A 4 -32.29 -17.66 49.15
C PRO A 4 -32.58 -16.51 48.19
N ALA A 5 -31.95 -16.67 47.03
CA ALA A 5 -32.26 -16.02 45.77
C ALA A 5 -33.67 -16.43 45.29
N PHE A 6 -34.39 -15.47 44.71
CA PHE A 6 -35.61 -15.74 43.96
C PHE A 6 -35.27 -15.94 42.48
N LEU A 7 -35.59 -17.13 41.98
CA LEU A 7 -35.95 -17.40 40.58
C LEU A 7 -37.15 -16.53 40.19
N SER A 8 -37.21 -16.03 38.94
CA SER A 8 -38.37 -16.23 38.04
C SER A 8 -38.07 -15.63 36.66
N VAL A 9 -37.79 -16.45 35.65
CA VAL A 9 -38.68 -16.89 34.54
C VAL A 9 -38.50 -16.05 33.27
N ALA A 10 -38.11 -16.78 32.23
CA ALA A 10 -37.95 -16.35 30.86
C ALA A 10 -39.26 -15.85 30.23
N LEU A 11 -39.15 -14.87 29.33
CA LEU A 11 -40.11 -14.70 28.24
C LEU A 11 -39.37 -14.52 26.91
N LEU A 12 -39.45 -15.60 26.15
CA LEU A 12 -39.19 -15.74 24.72
C LEU A 12 -40.02 -14.70 23.94
N LEU A 13 -39.41 -13.94 23.03
CA LEU A 13 -40.11 -13.43 21.85
C LEU A 13 -39.11 -13.26 20.69
N LEU A 14 -38.98 -14.37 19.97
CA LEU A 14 -38.43 -14.48 18.63
C LEU A 14 -39.39 -13.73 17.69
N VAL A 15 -38.99 -12.57 17.15
CA VAL A 15 -39.73 -11.90 16.09
C VAL A 15 -39.12 -12.29 14.75
N LEU A 16 -39.92 -13.06 14.01
CA LEU A 16 -39.74 -13.53 12.65
C LEU A 16 -39.57 -12.37 11.66
N LEU A 17 -38.58 -12.50 10.78
CA LEU A 17 -38.49 -11.80 9.50
C LEU A 17 -39.52 -12.38 8.52
N PRO A 18 -40.20 -11.53 7.73
CA PRO A 18 -40.61 -11.96 6.40
C PRO A 18 -40.26 -10.92 5.33
N GLY A 19 -39.80 -11.41 4.16
CA GLY A 19 -40.04 -10.72 2.89
C GLY A 19 -38.81 -10.33 2.09
N ALA A 20 -38.09 -11.31 1.55
CA ALA A 20 -37.40 -11.14 0.27
C ALA A 20 -38.33 -11.66 -0.85
N PRO A 21 -38.49 -10.93 -1.96
CA PRO A 21 -38.90 -11.57 -3.20
C PRO A 21 -37.94 -11.32 -4.37
N ALA A 22 -37.71 -12.43 -5.08
CA ALA A 22 -37.59 -12.57 -6.53
C ALA A 22 -36.33 -12.06 -7.25
N ARG A 23 -35.42 -13.03 -7.45
CA ARG A 23 -34.69 -13.36 -8.68
C ARG A 23 -35.43 -12.91 -9.96
N LYS A 24 -34.76 -12.10 -10.78
CA LYS A 24 -35.06 -11.93 -12.22
C LYS A 24 -33.83 -12.30 -13.04
N ASP A 25 -34.15 -12.93 -14.15
CA ASP A 25 -33.30 -13.69 -15.06
C ASP A 25 -32.18 -12.88 -15.72
N SER A 26 -31.08 -13.59 -16.00
CA SER A 26 -30.06 -13.19 -16.98
C SER A 26 -30.68 -12.94 -18.36
N PRO A 27 -29.95 -12.22 -19.20
CA PRO A 27 -29.58 -12.83 -20.46
C PRO A 27 -28.07 -12.92 -20.63
N GLU A 28 -27.65 -14.11 -21.05
CA GLU A 28 -26.45 -14.38 -21.85
C GLU A 28 -26.19 -13.25 -22.85
N SER A 29 -24.94 -12.79 -22.89
CA SER A 29 -24.30 -12.52 -24.17
C SER A 29 -22.84 -12.92 -24.04
N ASP A 30 -22.56 -14.08 -24.61
CA ASP A 30 -21.27 -14.56 -25.05
C ASP A 30 -20.44 -13.44 -25.67
N LEU A 31 -19.14 -13.48 -25.41
CA LEU A 31 -18.07 -13.31 -26.39
C LEU A 31 -16.75 -13.59 -25.66
N ALA A 32 -16.46 -14.87 -25.45
CA ALA A 32 -15.11 -15.33 -25.20
C ALA A 32 -14.37 -15.31 -26.54
N GLU A 33 -13.50 -14.32 -26.74
CA GLU A 33 -12.56 -14.36 -27.85
C GLU A 33 -11.55 -15.49 -27.62
N SER A 34 -11.65 -16.49 -28.49
CA SER A 34 -10.74 -17.61 -28.64
C SER A 34 -9.40 -17.14 -29.18
N PHE A 35 -8.33 -17.28 -28.39
CA PHE A 35 -6.97 -17.31 -28.93
C PHE A 35 -6.62 -18.77 -29.27
N PRO A 36 -6.31 -19.11 -30.53
CA PRO A 36 -5.95 -20.47 -30.89
C PRO A 36 -4.58 -20.82 -30.29
N ALA A 37 -4.54 -21.97 -29.62
CA ALA A 37 -3.31 -22.67 -29.27
C ALA A 37 -2.72 -23.25 -30.56
N GLU A 38 -1.68 -22.62 -31.11
CA GLU A 38 -0.85 -23.26 -32.12
C GLU A 38 -0.03 -24.38 -31.46
N SER A 39 -0.44 -25.61 -31.76
CA SER A 39 0.33 -26.82 -31.56
C SER A 39 1.54 -26.79 -32.49
N ILE A 40 2.74 -26.60 -31.93
CA ILE A 40 3.98 -26.88 -32.67
C ILE A 40 4.22 -28.38 -32.60
N SER A 41 3.97 -29.05 -33.73
CA SER A 41 4.38 -30.42 -33.99
C SER A 41 5.91 -30.51 -34.00
N ALA A 42 6.43 -31.43 -33.19
CA ALA A 42 7.83 -31.83 -33.24
C ALA A 42 8.06 -32.66 -34.52
N GLU A 43 8.73 -32.07 -35.52
CA GLU A 43 9.37 -32.81 -36.60
C GLU A 43 10.87 -32.88 -36.32
N SER A 44 11.31 -34.07 -35.92
CA SER A 44 12.70 -34.47 -35.89
C SER A 44 13.20 -34.66 -37.32
N ASN A 45 14.17 -33.87 -37.74
CA ASN A 45 15.04 -34.24 -38.87
C ASN A 45 16.49 -34.26 -38.39
N SER A 46 17.07 -35.43 -38.61
CA SER A 46 18.43 -35.83 -38.31
C SER A 46 19.41 -35.37 -39.39
N ASP A 47 20.64 -35.15 -38.94
CA ASP A 47 21.90 -35.20 -39.69
C ASP A 47 22.23 -34.06 -40.66
N GLU A 48 23.08 -33.12 -40.20
CA GLU A 48 24.36 -32.87 -40.89
C GLU A 48 25.39 -32.24 -39.94
N SER A 49 26.53 -32.92 -39.81
CA SER A 49 27.67 -32.59 -38.96
C SER A 49 28.54 -31.49 -39.59
N ILE A 50 28.63 -30.34 -38.93
CA ILE A 50 29.71 -29.37 -39.16
C ILE A 50 30.44 -29.12 -37.83
N SER A 51 31.69 -29.56 -37.77
CA SER A 51 32.61 -29.33 -36.66
C SER A 51 33.10 -27.87 -36.69
N ALA A 52 32.36 -26.98 -36.01
CA ALA A 52 32.90 -25.69 -35.58
C ALA A 52 33.20 -25.76 -34.08
N GLU A 53 34.43 -25.47 -33.70
CA GLU A 53 34.85 -25.37 -32.30
C GLU A 53 34.15 -24.18 -31.65
N VAL A 54 32.99 -24.43 -31.03
CA VAL A 54 32.27 -23.44 -30.23
C VAL A 54 33.05 -23.24 -28.93
N LYS A 55 33.79 -22.13 -28.85
CA LYS A 55 34.36 -21.67 -27.58
C LYS A 55 33.22 -21.56 -26.56
N PRO A 56 33.38 -22.07 -25.32
CA PRO A 56 32.32 -21.98 -24.32
C PRO A 56 32.02 -20.51 -24.05
N THR A 57 30.87 -20.04 -24.53
CA THR A 57 30.28 -18.79 -24.06
C THR A 57 30.02 -18.95 -22.57
N PRO A 58 30.38 -17.95 -21.73
CA PRO A 58 30.10 -18.05 -20.31
C PRO A 58 28.58 -18.14 -20.14
N ASN A 59 28.13 -19.28 -19.61
CA ASN A 59 26.75 -19.49 -19.24
C ASN A 59 26.41 -18.48 -18.14
N TYR A 60 25.82 -17.35 -18.52
CA TYR A 60 25.20 -16.45 -17.57
C TYR A 60 23.96 -17.16 -17.05
N VAL A 61 24.08 -17.78 -15.88
CA VAL A 61 22.94 -18.29 -15.15
C VAL A 61 22.16 -17.06 -14.72
N LEU A 62 21.13 -16.69 -15.49
CA LEU A 62 20.17 -15.67 -15.10
C LEU A 62 19.35 -16.27 -13.96
N THR A 63 19.85 -16.16 -12.73
CA THR A 63 19.03 -16.35 -11.56
C THR A 63 17.88 -15.36 -11.67
N MET A 64 16.65 -15.87 -11.74
CA MET A 64 15.43 -15.09 -11.80
C MET A 64 15.14 -14.45 -10.43
N THR A 65 16.08 -13.65 -9.95
CA THR A 65 15.93 -12.79 -8.77
C THR A 65 15.06 -11.62 -9.19
N SER A 66 13.76 -11.82 -9.02
CA SER A 66 12.70 -10.83 -8.82
C SER A 66 12.82 -9.51 -9.61
N PHE A 67 11.99 -9.37 -10.64
CA PHE A 67 11.67 -8.10 -11.32
C PHE A 67 10.81 -7.16 -10.45
N PHE A 68 11.08 -7.06 -9.15
CA PHE A 68 10.54 -5.98 -8.33
C PHE A 68 11.59 -4.88 -8.33
N PRO A 69 11.20 -3.63 -8.63
CA PRO A 69 12.18 -2.57 -8.71
C PRO A 69 12.82 -2.43 -7.33
N ASP A 70 14.13 -2.64 -7.29
CA ASP A 70 14.87 -2.73 -6.06
C ASP A 70 14.61 -1.47 -5.24
N CYS A 71 14.32 -1.72 -3.98
CA CYS A 71 14.25 -0.77 -2.89
C CYS A 71 15.62 -0.10 -2.72
N VAL A 72 15.97 0.85 -3.60
CA VAL A 72 17.34 1.39 -3.71
C VAL A 72 17.59 2.64 -2.88
N THR A 73 16.55 3.37 -2.49
CA THR A 73 16.69 4.59 -1.69
C THR A 73 15.93 4.41 -0.38
N PRO A 74 16.58 3.90 0.69
CA PRO A 74 15.98 3.76 2.00
C PRO A 74 15.81 5.12 2.69
N PHE A 75 14.71 5.29 3.42
CA PHE A 75 14.42 6.46 4.25
C PHE A 75 13.47 6.07 5.39
N SER A 76 13.24 6.98 6.33
CA SER A 76 12.34 6.76 7.46
C SER A 76 11.21 7.77 7.50
N ILE A 77 10.06 7.35 8.05
CA ILE A 77 8.90 8.19 8.31
C ILE A 77 8.66 8.21 9.82
N LEU A 78 8.77 9.38 10.43
CA LEU A 78 8.37 9.66 11.81
C LEU A 78 6.93 10.20 11.80
N VAL A 79 6.03 9.54 12.52
CA VAL A 79 4.67 10.05 12.78
C VAL A 79 4.67 10.70 14.16
N SER A 80 4.40 12.00 14.20
CA SER A 80 4.33 12.79 15.43
C SER A 80 2.98 13.49 15.56
N ASN A 81 2.63 13.88 16.77
CA ASN A 81 1.40 14.62 17.05
C ASN A 81 1.69 15.76 18.03
N SER A 82 1.85 16.99 17.50
CA SER A 82 2.07 18.19 18.31
C SER A 82 0.82 18.68 19.05
N VAL A 83 -0.38 18.21 18.67
CA VAL A 83 -1.63 18.60 19.33
C VAL A 83 -1.77 17.90 20.69
N THR A 84 -1.48 16.60 20.75
CA THR A 84 -1.65 15.80 21.98
C THR A 84 -0.34 15.33 22.61
N ASN A 85 0.81 15.55 21.96
CA ASN A 85 2.12 14.99 22.34
C ASN A 85 2.11 13.47 22.53
N ALA A 86 1.34 12.77 21.68
CA ALA A 86 1.32 11.31 21.69
C ALA A 86 2.72 10.75 21.34
N PRO A 87 3.10 9.56 21.86
CA PRO A 87 4.40 8.96 21.55
C PRO A 87 4.62 8.82 20.05
N ASN A 88 5.78 9.28 19.58
CA ASN A 88 6.15 9.21 18.18
C ASN A 88 6.33 7.74 17.75
N LYS A 89 6.10 7.49 16.46
CA LYS A 89 6.37 6.18 15.84
C LYS A 89 7.17 6.35 14.57
N THR A 90 8.26 5.61 14.45
CA THR A 90 9.13 5.62 13.27
C THR A 90 8.95 4.35 12.47
N TYR A 91 8.91 4.50 11.15
CA TYR A 91 8.76 3.40 10.20
C TYR A 91 9.84 3.53 9.12
N SER A 92 10.51 2.43 8.80
CA SER A 92 11.49 2.40 7.70
C SER A 92 10.82 1.91 6.42
N THR A 93 11.13 2.55 5.31
CA THR A 93 10.67 2.17 3.97
C THR A 93 11.71 2.61 2.94
N CYS A 94 11.36 2.50 1.67
CA CYS A 94 12.23 2.91 0.58
C CYS A 94 11.42 3.21 -0.68
N VAL A 95 12.10 3.85 -1.61
CA VAL A 95 11.63 4.04 -2.98
C VAL A 95 12.65 3.50 -3.97
N VAL A 96 12.17 3.30 -5.19
CA VAL A 96 13.01 3.05 -6.37
C VAL A 96 13.77 4.34 -6.72
N TYR A 97 14.70 4.28 -7.67
CA TYR A 97 15.44 5.47 -8.11
C TYR A 97 14.48 6.60 -8.51
N ARG A 98 14.59 7.76 -7.84
CA ARG A 98 13.73 8.95 -8.00
C ARG A 98 12.24 8.72 -7.73
N GLY A 99 11.89 7.66 -6.99
CA GLY A 99 10.51 7.43 -6.57
C GLY A 99 10.05 8.49 -5.56
N ILE A 100 8.77 8.83 -5.61
CA ILE A 100 8.16 9.85 -4.76
C ILE A 100 7.73 9.28 -3.39
N LEU A 101 7.58 10.16 -2.39
CA LEU A 101 7.16 9.83 -1.03
C LEU A 101 5.88 8.99 -0.99
N LEU A 102 4.88 9.33 -1.82
CA LEU A 102 3.64 8.56 -1.93
C LEU A 102 3.89 7.09 -2.29
N GLY A 103 4.89 6.79 -3.13
CA GLY A 103 5.28 5.42 -3.45
C GLY A 103 5.83 4.67 -2.23
N GLY A 104 6.71 5.32 -1.46
CA GLY A 104 7.25 4.75 -0.22
C GLY A 104 6.20 4.55 0.87
N MET A 105 5.23 5.47 0.98
CA MET A 105 4.09 5.35 1.89
C MET A 105 3.15 4.20 1.49
N ARG A 106 2.84 4.02 0.20
CA ARG A 106 2.02 2.88 -0.29
C ARG A 106 2.69 1.55 0.02
N ARG A 107 3.98 1.42 -0.30
CA ARG A 107 4.79 0.24 0.05
C ARG A 107 4.76 -0.03 1.56
N LEU A 108 4.95 1.01 2.37
CA LEU A 108 4.93 0.87 3.81
C LEU A 108 3.56 0.40 4.33
N GLN A 109 2.46 0.93 3.79
CA GLN A 109 1.11 0.50 4.15
C GLN A 109 0.82 -0.97 3.76
N GLU A 110 1.34 -1.44 2.62
CA GLU A 110 1.19 -2.82 2.17
C GLU A 110 1.95 -3.82 3.06
N THR A 111 3.12 -3.40 3.56
CA THR A 111 4.06 -4.27 4.28
C THR A 111 3.97 -4.16 5.81
N ASN A 112 3.45 -3.06 6.34
CA ASN A 112 3.38 -2.79 7.77
C ASN A 112 1.95 -2.45 8.22
N LYS A 113 1.29 -3.38 8.92
CA LYS A 113 -0.08 -3.20 9.45
C LYS A 113 -0.21 -2.03 10.44
N GLY A 114 0.90 -1.60 11.03
CA GLY A 114 0.97 -0.48 11.96
C GLY A 114 1.06 0.89 11.30
N PHE A 115 1.21 0.95 9.97
CA PHE A 115 1.19 2.18 9.20
C PHE A 115 0.03 2.17 8.21
N ARG A 116 -0.89 3.12 8.36
CA ARG A 116 -2.01 3.31 7.43
C ARG A 116 -2.15 4.79 7.13
N PHE A 117 -2.52 5.13 5.92
CA PHE A 117 -2.79 6.52 5.55
C PHE A 117 -3.88 6.59 4.49
N THR A 118 -4.53 7.74 4.41
CA THR A 118 -5.46 8.06 3.32
C THR A 118 -5.08 9.40 2.72
N TYR A 119 -5.34 9.56 1.43
CA TYR A 119 -5.19 10.81 0.71
C TYR A 119 -6.34 10.98 -0.27
N THR A 120 -6.56 12.22 -0.70
CA THR A 120 -7.48 12.54 -1.81
C THR A 120 -6.71 13.21 -2.91
N GLU A 121 -7.15 13.01 -4.15
CA GLU A 121 -6.66 13.77 -5.28
C GLU A 121 -7.33 15.15 -5.30
N ASP A 122 -6.54 16.20 -5.18
CA ASP A 122 -6.96 17.57 -5.41
C ASP A 122 -6.59 17.99 -6.84
N PRO A 123 -7.52 18.57 -7.63
CA PRO A 123 -7.24 18.93 -9.02
C PRO A 123 -6.17 20.02 -9.19
N ASN A 124 -5.89 20.81 -8.15
CA ASN A 124 -4.90 21.90 -8.19
C ASN A 124 -3.55 21.49 -7.55
N TYR A 125 -3.58 20.59 -6.56
CA TYR A 125 -2.41 20.26 -5.75
C TYR A 125 -1.97 18.79 -5.81
N GLY A 126 -2.79 17.92 -6.40
CA GLY A 126 -2.55 16.47 -6.45
C GLY A 126 -2.85 15.77 -5.12
N PRO A 127 -2.13 14.68 -4.79
CA PRO A 127 -2.37 13.88 -3.59
C PRO A 127 -2.22 14.68 -2.28
N TYR A 128 -3.34 14.97 -1.62
CA TYR A 128 -3.39 15.62 -0.31
C TYR A 128 -3.54 14.60 0.82
N LEU A 129 -2.58 14.58 1.74
CA LEU A 129 -2.57 13.67 2.89
C LEU A 129 -3.72 14.00 3.87
N GLN A 130 -4.68 13.08 4.01
CA GLN A 130 -5.85 13.30 4.85
C GLN A 130 -5.73 12.70 6.24
N SER A 131 -5.23 11.47 6.34
CA SER A 131 -5.11 10.78 7.61
C SER A 131 -3.86 9.90 7.66
N VAL A 132 -3.33 9.74 8.87
CA VAL A 132 -2.28 8.75 9.19
C VAL A 132 -2.72 8.01 10.44
N ASN A 133 -2.63 6.68 10.42
CA ASN A 133 -3.00 5.77 11.51
C ASN A 133 -4.40 6.01 12.08
N GLY A 134 -5.35 6.41 11.22
CA GLY A 134 -6.75 6.67 11.58
C GLY A 134 -7.03 8.08 12.11
N LEU A 135 -6.00 8.90 12.34
CA LEU A 135 -6.15 10.29 12.77
C LEU A 135 -6.22 11.19 11.53
N LYS A 136 -7.39 11.83 11.34
CA LYS A 136 -7.68 12.68 10.18
C LYS A 136 -7.58 14.16 10.55
N GLY A 137 -7.08 14.99 9.63
CA GLY A 137 -7.19 16.44 9.75
C GLY A 137 -8.65 16.92 9.73
N SER A 138 -8.91 18.08 10.35
CA SER A 138 -10.25 18.65 10.50
C SER A 138 -10.20 20.15 10.27
N THR A 139 -11.01 20.66 9.34
CA THR A 139 -11.17 22.11 9.13
C THR A 139 -11.82 22.77 10.35
N LYS A 140 -12.76 22.07 11.01
CA LYS A 140 -13.45 22.59 12.20
C LYS A 140 -12.47 22.78 13.36
N ASP A 141 -11.60 21.78 13.55
CA ASP A 141 -10.63 21.77 14.65
C ASP A 141 -9.29 22.37 14.21
N ARG A 142 -9.21 22.95 13.00
CA ARG A 142 -8.03 23.56 12.40
C ARG A 142 -6.79 22.67 12.44
N THR A 143 -6.97 21.37 12.24
CA THR A 143 -5.89 20.39 12.27
C THR A 143 -5.59 19.80 10.90
N TYR A 144 -4.32 19.48 10.67
CA TYR A 144 -3.83 18.91 9.41
C TYR A 144 -2.53 18.10 9.63
N TRP A 145 -2.08 17.43 8.57
CA TRP A 145 -0.79 16.74 8.54
C TRP A 145 0.25 17.62 7.84
N GLU A 146 1.18 18.16 8.62
CA GLU A 146 2.33 18.92 8.15
C GLU A 146 3.44 17.95 7.70
N LEU A 147 4.07 18.25 6.56
CA LEU A 147 5.17 17.47 6.01
C LEU A 147 6.49 18.18 6.28
N LEU A 148 7.40 17.50 6.96
CA LEU A 148 8.74 18.01 7.24
C LEU A 148 9.79 16.99 6.81
N VAL A 149 11.02 17.45 6.62
CA VAL A 149 12.21 16.60 6.49
C VAL A 149 13.28 17.07 7.46
N GLU A 150 13.88 16.14 8.18
CA GLU A 150 15.07 16.40 8.97
C GLU A 150 16.30 16.28 8.07
N LYS A 151 17.10 17.35 8.00
CA LYS A 151 18.37 17.40 7.27
C LYS A 151 19.47 17.88 8.19
N ALA A 152 20.44 17.00 8.44
CA ALA A 152 21.54 17.23 9.37
C ALA A 152 21.04 17.62 10.77
N ASN A 153 20.85 18.92 11.04
CA ASN A 153 20.40 19.46 12.32
C ASN A 153 19.24 20.46 12.17
N GLU A 154 18.57 20.49 11.01
CA GLU A 154 17.44 21.37 10.75
C GLU A 154 16.21 20.55 10.32
N THR A 155 15.05 20.94 10.84
CA THR A 155 13.77 20.43 10.38
C THR A 155 13.16 21.44 9.42
N ILE A 156 12.98 21.03 8.17
CA ILE A 156 12.51 21.89 7.08
C ILE A 156 11.09 21.52 6.71
N SER A 157 10.18 22.49 6.69
CA SER A 157 8.83 22.29 6.15
C SER A 157 8.87 22.15 4.63
N LEU A 158 8.21 21.11 4.12
CA LEU A 158 8.15 20.87 2.69
C LEU A 158 7.13 21.80 2.03
N ASN A 159 7.53 22.42 0.91
CA ASN A 159 6.67 23.23 0.05
C ASN A 159 6.00 22.40 -1.07
N VAL A 160 6.06 21.07 -0.98
CA VAL A 160 5.50 20.11 -1.93
C VAL A 160 4.76 19.00 -1.16
N GLY A 161 3.75 18.40 -1.81
CA GLY A 161 2.98 17.31 -1.23
C GLY A 161 3.65 15.93 -1.36
N ILE A 162 3.00 14.91 -0.77
CA ILE A 162 3.45 13.51 -0.83
C ILE A 162 3.58 12.98 -2.27
N GLY A 163 2.85 13.57 -3.22
CA GLY A 163 2.88 13.20 -4.63
C GLY A 163 4.08 13.73 -5.43
N ALA A 164 4.86 14.67 -4.87
CA ALA A 164 5.93 15.34 -5.61
C ALA A 164 7.28 15.33 -4.88
N PHE A 165 7.29 15.12 -3.56
CA PHE A 165 8.55 14.99 -2.82
C PHE A 165 9.28 13.70 -3.19
N ILE A 166 10.58 13.80 -3.51
CA ILE A 166 11.48 12.66 -3.78
C ILE A 166 12.44 12.52 -2.59
N PRO A 167 12.28 11.48 -1.75
CA PRO A 167 13.19 11.22 -0.64
C PRO A 167 14.63 10.95 -1.11
N SER A 168 15.58 11.44 -0.34
CA SER A 168 16.99 11.07 -0.43
C SER A 168 17.31 9.92 0.54
N GLU A 169 18.46 9.29 0.32
CA GLU A 169 18.91 8.20 1.19
C GLU A 169 19.08 8.69 2.62
N ASN A 170 18.54 7.93 3.57
CA ASN A 170 18.56 8.20 5.01
C ASN A 170 17.80 9.46 5.45
N ASP A 171 17.00 10.08 4.59
CA ASP A 171 16.09 11.14 5.01
C ASP A 171 15.17 10.63 6.16
N GLN A 172 14.93 11.48 7.14
CA GLN A 172 13.82 11.31 8.08
C GLN A 172 12.71 12.28 7.70
N ILE A 173 11.64 11.73 7.13
CA ILE A 173 10.42 12.48 6.81
C ILE A 173 9.53 12.47 8.04
N ILE A 174 9.02 13.63 8.44
CA ILE A 174 8.12 13.77 9.58
C ILE A 174 6.73 14.11 9.07
N LEU A 175 5.76 13.25 9.43
CA LEU A 175 4.33 13.52 9.28
C LEU A 175 3.84 14.00 10.64
N ASN A 176 3.71 15.32 10.78
CA ASN A 176 3.36 15.95 12.04
C ASN A 176 1.88 16.36 12.06
N PHE A 177 1.10 15.80 12.99
CA PHE A 177 -0.27 16.25 13.21
C PHE A 177 -0.26 17.54 14.03
N LYS A 178 -0.80 18.62 13.45
CA LYS A 178 -0.64 19.99 13.97
C LYS A 178 -1.91 20.81 13.78
N GLU A 179 -2.05 21.85 14.60
CA GLU A 179 -3.08 22.90 14.49
C GLU A 179 -2.52 24.16 13.78
N TYR A 180 -3.33 24.86 12.99
CA TYR A 180 -2.97 26.13 12.32
C TYR A 180 -3.89 27.28 12.72
#